data_AF-A0A969S3Y5-F1
#
_entry.id   AF-A0A969S3Y5-F1
#
_cell.length_a   1.000
_cell.length_b   1.000
_cell.length_c   1.000
_cell.angle_alpha   90.00
_cell.angle_beta   90.00
_cell.angle_gamma   90.00
#
_symmetry.space_group_name_H-M   'P 1'
#
loop_
_entity.id
_entity.type
_entity.pdbx_description
1 polymer ?
#
loop_
_entity_poly.entity_id
_entity_poly.type
_entity_poly.pdbx_seq_one_letter_code
_entity_poly.pdbx_strand_id
1 'polypeptide(L)'
;METPCFEAAMFPYQDPAGSDLLQRLGALDAYRSKIQTRYDAAGREPNTRFVPIEHLSGSSSRLRAGITPTVATIPWNAFPRSRTSTRDDRLDGRAEANLQEEYVEWDLQFRVGGGGNQSGIENIVFTTEFPEYFEALADVSFEALVTAVKSVIPGANPTVSELLGIERPLAPLLADGVVGPATWAMLNQVTGLAGRSAEQPVLRRGAQGEAAAQLQVRLKRLNLIGTVDGDFGPATEAAVKKAQARYTGGGRVFRQNLNKNPWNNGKKGILCLAQQFNTLPFLFELVSQCSVPRPQIRPQQVCATQGVNCVPSRSSDPNVCVAAQNQALLGRALSLRDPARIRILELQGIWRLNGERVDVNVAPTGGRQTPAIWSLSRGEQRAVLRNLPGLTLDGAPITSGAQVARKVQVGADILVVPTSGLKV
;
A
#
# COMPACT_ATOMS: atom_id res chain seq x y z
N MET A 1 11.59 41.99 -11.40
CA MET A 1 10.62 40.88 -11.36
C MET A 1 11.42 39.64 -10.99
N GLU A 2 11.40 39.28 -9.72
CA GLU A 2 12.02 38.04 -9.25
C GLU A 2 11.15 36.88 -9.75
N THR A 3 11.76 35.98 -10.50
CA THR A 3 11.18 34.69 -10.89
C THR A 3 10.83 33.95 -9.59
N PRO A 4 9.60 33.41 -9.43
CA PRO A 4 9.30 32.60 -8.26
C PRO A 4 10.24 31.41 -8.27
N CYS A 5 10.89 31.13 -7.13
CA CYS A 5 11.58 29.87 -6.90
C CYS A 5 10.66 28.74 -7.36
N PHE A 6 11.06 27.99 -8.39
CA PHE A 6 10.41 26.74 -8.72
C PHE A 6 10.42 25.88 -7.46
N GLU A 7 9.26 25.69 -6.82
CA GLU A 7 9.08 24.52 -5.98
C GLU A 7 9.52 23.32 -6.81
N ALA A 8 10.54 22.60 -6.34
CA ALA A 8 10.99 21.41 -7.04
C ALA A 8 9.77 20.49 -7.21
N ALA A 9 9.37 20.24 -8.46
CA ALA A 9 8.21 19.40 -8.74
C ALA A 9 8.43 18.03 -8.11
N MET A 10 7.49 17.61 -7.25
CA MET A 10 7.49 16.30 -6.60
C MET A 10 7.69 15.18 -7.63
N PHE A 11 8.45 14.14 -7.29
CA PHE A 11 8.67 13.03 -8.21
C PHE A 11 7.32 12.39 -8.62
N PRO A 12 7.10 12.08 -9.91
CA PRO A 12 5.81 11.63 -10.41
C PRO A 12 5.57 10.14 -10.12
N TYR A 13 5.57 9.72 -8.85
CA TYR A 13 5.39 8.31 -8.45
C TYR A 13 4.15 7.69 -9.11
N GLN A 14 4.30 6.45 -9.57
CA GLN A 14 3.23 5.70 -10.24
C GLN A 14 2.21 5.15 -9.26
N ASP A 15 0.98 4.91 -9.76
CA ASP A 15 -0.02 4.15 -9.03
C ASP A 15 0.49 2.71 -8.82
N PRO A 16 0.70 2.26 -7.56
CA PRO A 16 1.33 0.97 -7.29
C PRO A 16 0.50 -0.21 -7.77
N ALA A 17 -0.82 -0.04 -7.90
CA ALA A 17 -1.74 -1.06 -8.38
C ALA A 17 -1.78 -1.16 -9.92
N GLY A 18 -1.19 -0.19 -10.64
CA GLY A 18 -1.18 -0.14 -12.10
C GLY A 18 -2.54 0.10 -12.75
N SER A 19 -3.53 0.58 -11.98
CA SER A 19 -4.95 0.70 -12.41
C SER A 19 -5.41 2.13 -12.69
N ASP A 20 -4.50 3.09 -12.53
CA ASP A 20 -4.75 4.54 -12.60
C ASP A 20 -5.92 5.01 -11.70
N LEU A 21 -6.26 4.22 -10.68
CA LEU A 21 -7.43 4.46 -9.86
C LEU A 21 -7.19 5.66 -8.94
N LEU A 22 -5.96 5.82 -8.43
CA LEU A 22 -5.60 6.98 -7.63
C LEU A 22 -5.77 8.28 -8.41
N GLN A 23 -5.39 8.32 -9.70
CA GLN A 23 -5.56 9.51 -10.52
C GLN A 23 -7.03 9.80 -10.79
N ARG A 24 -7.78 8.79 -11.24
CA ARG A 24 -9.22 8.92 -11.54
C ARG A 24 -10.04 9.38 -10.33
N LEU A 25 -9.63 9.02 -9.12
CA LEU A 25 -10.30 9.39 -7.87
C LEU A 25 -9.67 10.60 -7.17
N GLY A 26 -8.67 11.26 -7.77
CA GLY A 26 -8.04 12.47 -7.20
C GLY A 26 -7.17 12.21 -5.95
N ALA A 27 -6.74 10.97 -5.72
CA ALA A 27 -5.92 10.54 -4.59
C ALA A 27 -4.42 10.43 -4.93
N LEU A 28 -4.02 10.60 -6.20
CA LEU A 28 -2.64 10.40 -6.63
C LEU A 28 -1.65 11.34 -5.93
N ASP A 29 -1.96 12.62 -5.77
CA ASP A 29 -1.05 13.56 -5.11
C ASP A 29 -0.93 13.28 -3.61
N ALA A 30 -2.02 12.85 -2.97
CA ALA A 30 -1.99 12.42 -1.56
C ALA A 30 -1.09 11.19 -1.38
N TYR A 31 -1.18 10.23 -2.30
CA TYR A 31 -0.29 9.07 -2.33
C TYR A 31 1.17 9.48 -2.56
N ARG A 32 1.44 10.27 -3.60
CA ARG A 32 2.79 10.75 -3.95
C ARG A 32 3.46 11.49 -2.80
N SER A 33 2.73 12.35 -2.09
CA SER A 33 3.26 13.06 -0.92
C SER A 33 3.66 12.11 0.22
N LYS A 34 2.85 11.08 0.49
CA LYS A 34 3.18 10.04 1.47
C LYS A 34 4.46 9.30 1.07
N ILE A 35 4.62 8.94 -0.21
CA ILE A 35 5.79 8.21 -0.71
C ILE A 35 7.04 9.11 -0.75
N GLN A 36 6.94 10.36 -1.21
CA GLN A 36 8.05 11.33 -1.21
C GLN A 36 8.62 11.48 0.20
N THR A 37 7.76 11.61 1.21
CA THR A 37 8.19 11.69 2.62
C THR A 37 9.04 10.50 3.05
N ARG A 38 8.81 9.30 2.49
CA ARG A 38 9.61 8.10 2.79
C ARG A 38 10.98 8.14 2.11
N TYR A 39 11.03 8.53 0.84
CA TYR A 39 12.31 8.73 0.14
C TYR A 39 13.16 9.81 0.80
N ASP A 40 12.56 10.95 1.15
CA ASP A 40 13.24 12.06 1.81
C ASP A 40 13.79 11.64 3.17
N ALA A 41 13.02 10.92 3.97
CA ALA A 41 13.45 10.42 5.27
C ALA A 41 14.59 9.42 5.14
N ALA A 42 14.47 8.44 4.24
CA ALA A 42 15.50 7.44 3.99
C ALA A 42 16.81 8.07 3.49
N GLY A 43 16.73 9.10 2.63
CA GLY A 43 17.90 9.80 2.10
C GLY A 43 18.66 10.66 3.12
N ARG A 44 18.12 10.86 4.33
CA ARG A 44 18.78 11.63 5.41
C ARG A 44 19.70 10.79 6.30
N GLU A 45 19.68 9.47 6.16
CA GLU A 45 20.55 8.57 6.93
C GLU A 45 22.03 8.92 6.69
N PRO A 46 22.82 9.25 7.72
CA PRO A 46 24.20 9.69 7.53
C PRO A 46 25.07 8.63 6.82
N ASN A 47 25.83 9.07 5.80
CA ASN A 47 26.73 8.22 5.01
C ASN A 47 26.06 7.06 4.26
N THR A 48 24.72 7.06 4.18
CA THR A 48 23.97 6.09 3.40
C THR A 48 24.33 6.15 1.92
N ARG A 49 24.27 5.00 1.24
CA ARG A 49 24.30 4.95 -0.23
C ARG A 49 22.90 4.99 -0.84
N PHE A 50 21.87 5.00 0.00
CA PHE A 50 20.52 5.27 -0.44
C PHE A 50 20.41 6.71 -0.97
N VAL A 51 19.77 6.87 -2.12
CA VAL A 51 19.45 8.18 -2.68
C VAL A 51 17.96 8.25 -3.02
N PRO A 52 17.33 9.42 -2.89
CA PRO A 52 15.98 9.63 -3.44
C PRO A 52 15.92 9.23 -4.92
N ILE A 53 14.81 8.61 -5.36
CA ILE A 53 14.69 8.03 -6.70
C ILE A 53 14.82 9.07 -7.82
N GLU A 54 14.44 10.31 -7.54
CA GLU A 54 14.60 11.46 -8.42
C GLU A 54 16.07 11.74 -8.75
N HIS A 55 17.02 11.30 -7.93
CA HIS A 55 18.44 11.40 -8.28
C HIS A 55 18.84 10.38 -9.35
N LEU A 56 18.10 9.28 -9.46
CA LEU A 56 18.36 8.18 -10.39
C LEU A 56 17.45 8.21 -11.62
N SER A 57 16.40 9.02 -11.63
CA SER A 57 15.41 9.02 -12.70
C SER A 57 14.62 10.33 -12.74
N GLY A 58 14.03 10.65 -13.91
CA GLY A 58 13.24 11.85 -14.10
C GLY A 58 14.06 13.11 -14.41
N SER A 59 13.37 14.25 -14.50
CA SER A 59 13.93 15.54 -14.94
C SER A 59 14.96 16.12 -13.96
N SER A 60 14.87 15.78 -12.68
CA SER A 60 15.80 16.18 -11.62
C SER A 60 16.96 15.19 -11.41
N SER A 61 17.12 14.22 -12.32
CA SER A 61 18.17 13.20 -12.22
C SER A 61 19.57 13.79 -12.10
N ARG A 62 20.32 13.27 -11.12
CA ARG A 62 21.74 13.58 -10.90
C ARG A 62 22.65 12.66 -11.69
N LEU A 63 22.13 11.80 -12.58
CA LEU A 63 22.96 10.92 -13.38
C LEU A 63 23.81 11.70 -14.41
N ARG A 64 25.05 11.26 -14.57
CA ARG A 64 25.93 11.65 -15.68
C ARG A 64 25.45 10.98 -16.97
N ALA A 65 25.77 11.61 -18.10
CA ALA A 65 25.41 11.08 -19.42
C ALA A 65 25.96 9.66 -19.61
N GLY A 66 25.16 8.77 -20.20
CA GLY A 66 25.52 7.38 -20.46
C GLY A 66 25.34 6.41 -19.27
N ILE A 67 25.01 6.93 -18.07
CA ILE A 67 24.70 6.07 -16.92
C ILE A 67 23.22 5.72 -16.93
N THR A 68 22.92 4.43 -16.96
CA THR A 68 21.55 3.91 -16.86
C THR A 68 21.40 3.11 -15.58
N PRO A 69 20.38 3.38 -14.74
CA PRO A 69 20.07 2.54 -13.59
C PRO A 69 19.80 1.10 -14.02
N THR A 70 20.37 0.16 -13.28
CA THR A 70 20.00 -1.25 -13.41
C THR A 70 19.02 -1.63 -12.31
N VAL A 71 18.09 -2.52 -12.62
CA VAL A 71 17.13 -3.04 -11.63
C VAL A 71 17.72 -4.32 -11.04
N ALA A 72 17.68 -4.43 -9.72
CA ALA A 72 17.93 -5.69 -9.03
C ALA A 72 16.74 -6.01 -8.10
N THR A 73 16.29 -7.26 -8.10
CA THR A 73 15.29 -7.75 -7.16
C THR A 73 15.98 -8.36 -5.95
N ILE A 74 15.53 -8.00 -4.76
CA ILE A 74 15.94 -8.60 -3.50
C ILE A 74 14.84 -9.61 -3.11
N PRO A 75 15.07 -10.93 -3.19
CA PRO A 75 14.06 -11.92 -2.83
C PRO A 75 14.19 -12.38 -1.36
N TRP A 76 13.06 -12.73 -0.74
CA TRP A 76 13.00 -13.44 0.54
C TRP A 76 11.70 -14.23 0.67
N ASN A 77 11.65 -15.18 1.62
CA ASN A 77 10.41 -15.90 1.91
C ASN A 77 9.46 -14.98 2.68
N ALA A 78 8.20 -14.93 2.26
CA ALA A 78 7.23 -14.03 2.85
C ALA A 78 6.87 -14.34 4.30
N PHE A 79 7.03 -15.60 4.74
CA PHE A 79 6.65 -16.12 6.05
C PHE A 79 7.87 -16.64 6.82
N PRO A 80 7.84 -16.63 8.18
CA PRO A 80 8.97 -17.01 9.04
C PRO A 80 9.48 -18.43 8.77
N ARG A 81 10.81 -18.61 8.88
CA ARG A 81 11.46 -19.94 8.79
C ARG A 81 11.27 -20.81 10.04
N SER A 82 11.01 -20.18 11.20
CA SER A 82 11.10 -20.82 12.51
C SER A 82 9.83 -21.53 12.99
N ARG A 83 8.74 -21.50 12.22
CA ARG A 83 7.44 -22.07 12.63
C ARG A 83 6.94 -23.11 11.64
N THR A 84 6.74 -24.33 12.13
CA THR A 84 6.35 -25.52 11.37
C THR A 84 4.85 -25.88 11.48
N SER A 85 4.01 -25.04 12.11
CA SER A 85 2.58 -25.32 12.32
C SER A 85 1.82 -25.59 11.01
N THR A 86 1.06 -26.69 10.91
CA THR A 86 0.18 -26.94 9.75
C THR A 86 -1.22 -26.32 9.89
N ARG A 87 -1.52 -25.69 11.04
CA ARG A 87 -2.83 -25.12 11.36
C ARG A 87 -2.92 -23.63 11.05
N ASP A 88 -4.01 -23.22 10.41
CA ASP A 88 -4.30 -21.83 10.00
C ASP A 88 -4.43 -20.88 11.20
N ASP A 89 -5.07 -21.32 12.30
CA ASP A 89 -5.29 -20.53 13.52
C ASP A 89 -4.00 -20.07 14.23
N ARG A 90 -2.89 -20.78 14.00
CA ARG A 90 -1.54 -20.46 14.53
C ARG A 90 -0.67 -19.66 13.55
N LEU A 91 -1.15 -19.35 12.36
CA LEU A 91 -0.55 -18.35 11.48
C LEU A 91 -1.39 -17.06 11.50
N ASP A 92 -2.72 -17.19 11.52
CA ASP A 92 -3.67 -16.06 11.48
C ASP A 92 -4.08 -15.52 12.87
N GLY A 93 -3.67 -16.20 13.95
CA GLY A 93 -4.09 -15.86 15.31
C GLY A 93 -3.58 -14.48 15.76
N ARG A 94 -4.49 -13.57 16.14
CA ARG A 94 -4.14 -12.22 16.66
C ARG A 94 -3.21 -12.22 17.88
N ALA A 95 -3.21 -13.29 18.67
CA ALA A 95 -2.29 -13.46 19.80
C ALA A 95 -0.81 -13.53 19.32
N GLU A 96 -0.60 -13.84 18.05
CA GLU A 96 0.71 -13.96 17.41
C GLU A 96 0.96 -12.86 16.36
N ALA A 97 0.04 -11.89 16.20
CA ALA A 97 0.23 -10.70 15.35
C ALA A 97 1.45 -9.84 15.74
N ASN A 98 1.91 -9.97 17.00
CA ASN A 98 3.15 -9.34 17.47
C ASN A 98 4.43 -10.14 17.12
N LEU A 99 4.28 -11.34 16.55
CA LEU A 99 5.35 -12.26 16.14
C LEU A 99 5.37 -12.51 14.63
N GLN A 100 4.43 -11.92 13.87
CA GLN A 100 4.34 -12.10 12.42
C GLN A 100 5.58 -11.47 11.75
N GLU A 101 6.42 -12.34 11.18
CA GLU A 101 7.49 -11.98 10.24
C GLU A 101 6.95 -11.88 8.80
N GLU A 102 5.64 -11.65 8.65
CA GLU A 102 4.91 -11.84 7.42
C GLU A 102 4.88 -10.53 6.60
N TYR A 103 5.31 -10.62 5.35
CA TYR A 103 5.27 -9.51 4.38
C TYR A 103 4.11 -9.65 3.38
N VAL A 104 3.24 -10.61 3.66
CA VAL A 104 2.08 -11.01 2.88
C VAL A 104 0.98 -11.29 3.89
N GLU A 105 -0.18 -10.68 3.70
CA GLU A 105 -1.39 -11.14 4.36
C GLU A 105 -2.17 -12.07 3.42
N TRP A 106 -3.00 -12.94 3.98
CA TRP A 106 -3.77 -13.88 3.19
C TRP A 106 -5.15 -14.17 3.78
N ASP A 107 -6.02 -14.76 2.95
CA ASP A 107 -7.41 -15.09 3.32
C ASP A 107 -7.88 -16.36 2.59
N LEU A 108 -8.72 -17.16 3.26
CA LEU A 108 -9.35 -18.36 2.70
C LEU A 108 -10.76 -18.05 2.21
N GLN A 109 -10.99 -18.32 0.94
CA GLN A 109 -12.33 -18.35 0.37
C GLN A 109 -12.80 -19.79 0.30
N PHE A 110 -14.01 -20.06 0.79
CA PHE A 110 -14.60 -21.39 0.84
C PHE A 110 -15.71 -21.56 -0.18
N ARG A 111 -15.81 -22.77 -0.74
CA ARG A 111 -16.93 -23.15 -1.59
C ARG A 111 -18.19 -23.26 -0.74
N VAL A 112 -19.23 -22.53 -1.13
CA VAL A 112 -20.54 -22.57 -0.45
C VAL A 112 -21.44 -23.58 -1.15
N GLY A 113 -21.88 -24.62 -0.42
CA GLY A 113 -22.83 -25.62 -0.92
C GLY A 113 -24.28 -25.14 -0.92
N GLY A 114 -25.17 -25.88 -1.59
CA GLY A 114 -26.62 -25.66 -1.54
C GLY A 114 -27.16 -25.87 -0.12
N GLY A 115 -27.29 -24.78 0.63
CA GLY A 115 -27.63 -24.79 2.06
C GLY A 115 -26.74 -23.90 2.94
N GLY A 116 -25.71 -23.25 2.38
CA GLY A 116 -24.88 -22.29 3.10
C GLY A 116 -23.70 -22.88 3.88
N ASN A 117 -23.55 -24.21 3.90
CA ASN A 117 -22.42 -24.88 4.55
C ASN A 117 -21.15 -24.78 3.69
N GLN A 118 -20.01 -24.50 4.33
CA GLN A 118 -18.69 -24.55 3.71
C GLN A 118 -18.31 -26.00 3.39
N SER A 119 -17.94 -26.27 2.15
CA SER A 119 -17.62 -27.63 1.67
C SER A 119 -16.12 -27.87 1.40
N GLY A 120 -15.30 -26.84 1.55
CA GLY A 120 -13.84 -26.88 1.36
C GLY A 120 -13.29 -25.56 0.84
N ILE A 121 -11.96 -25.43 0.82
CA ILE A 121 -11.28 -24.24 0.29
C ILE A 121 -11.53 -24.14 -1.22
N GLU A 122 -11.97 -22.97 -1.67
CA GLU A 122 -12.11 -22.57 -3.06
C GLU A 122 -10.86 -21.84 -3.55
N ASN A 123 -10.47 -20.78 -2.85
CA ASN A 123 -9.31 -19.97 -3.18
C ASN A 123 -8.52 -19.58 -1.94
N ILE A 124 -7.23 -19.32 -2.13
CA ILE A 124 -6.36 -18.67 -1.16
C ILE A 124 -5.90 -17.36 -1.80
N VAL A 125 -6.21 -16.24 -1.16
CA VAL A 125 -5.89 -14.90 -1.64
C VAL A 125 -4.72 -14.36 -0.83
N PHE A 126 -3.72 -13.79 -1.49
CA PHE A 126 -2.55 -13.17 -0.86
C PHE A 126 -2.45 -11.70 -1.27
N THR A 127 -1.96 -10.83 -0.37
CA THR A 127 -1.68 -9.42 -0.65
C THR A 127 -0.38 -8.94 -0.01
N THR A 128 0.43 -8.21 -0.76
CA THR A 128 1.60 -7.44 -0.28
C THR A 128 1.33 -5.94 -0.29
N GLU A 129 0.08 -5.55 -0.54
CA GLU A 129 -0.28 -4.15 -0.64
C GLU A 129 -0.26 -3.47 0.74
N PHE A 130 0.40 -2.31 0.83
CA PHE A 130 0.46 -1.54 2.07
C PHE A 130 -0.70 -0.54 2.20
N PRO A 131 -1.04 -0.09 3.42
CA PRO A 131 -2.24 0.73 3.64
C PRO A 131 -2.17 2.12 2.99
N GLU A 132 -0.98 2.64 2.68
CA GLU A 132 -0.77 3.98 2.12
C GLU A 132 -1.64 4.25 0.87
N TYR A 133 -1.89 3.21 0.06
CA TYR A 133 -2.79 3.28 -1.09
C TYR A 133 -4.23 3.60 -0.68
N PHE A 134 -4.79 2.82 0.24
CA PHE A 134 -6.17 3.00 0.74
C PHE A 134 -6.31 4.24 1.62
N GLU A 135 -5.26 4.60 2.36
CA GLU A 135 -5.21 5.85 3.11
C GLU A 135 -5.31 7.06 2.21
N ALA A 136 -4.57 7.09 1.10
CA ALA A 136 -4.63 8.21 0.16
C ALA A 136 -6.05 8.39 -0.40
N LEU A 137 -6.75 7.29 -0.66
CA LEU A 137 -8.16 7.30 -1.08
C LEU A 137 -9.10 7.79 0.04
N ALA A 138 -8.89 7.30 1.26
CA ALA A 138 -9.65 7.71 2.43
C ALA A 138 -9.40 9.19 2.83
N ASP A 139 -8.22 9.73 2.54
CA ASP A 139 -7.87 11.14 2.70
C ASP A 139 -8.60 12.04 1.69
N VAL A 140 -9.14 11.47 0.61
CA VAL A 140 -9.94 12.19 -0.38
C VAL A 140 -11.43 12.04 -0.10
N SER A 141 -11.96 10.81 -0.07
CA SER A 141 -13.38 10.56 0.22
C SER A 141 -13.67 9.12 0.64
N PHE A 142 -14.76 8.93 1.41
CA PHE A 142 -15.27 7.59 1.71
C PHE A 142 -15.67 6.83 0.43
N GLU A 143 -16.26 7.51 -0.56
CA GLU A 143 -16.65 6.91 -1.84
C GLU A 143 -15.44 6.39 -2.64
N ALA A 144 -14.33 7.14 -2.65
CA ALA A 144 -13.09 6.71 -3.29
C ALA A 144 -12.55 5.43 -2.61
N LEU A 145 -12.56 5.39 -1.27
CA LEU A 145 -12.18 4.21 -0.51
C LEU A 145 -13.08 3.00 -0.83
N VAL A 146 -14.40 3.17 -0.85
CA VAL A 146 -15.37 2.12 -1.22
C VAL A 146 -15.10 1.60 -2.64
N THR A 147 -14.81 2.50 -3.58
CA THR A 147 -14.50 2.14 -4.97
C THR A 147 -13.23 1.28 -5.06
N ALA A 148 -12.20 1.63 -4.30
CA ALA A 148 -10.98 0.82 -4.23
C ALA A 148 -11.21 -0.54 -3.57
N VAL A 149 -12.01 -0.61 -2.49
CA VAL A 149 -12.39 -1.89 -1.88
C VAL A 149 -13.11 -2.79 -2.88
N LYS A 150 -14.07 -2.25 -3.65
CA LYS A 150 -14.77 -2.99 -4.72
C LYS A 150 -13.86 -3.47 -5.84
N SER A 151 -12.78 -2.73 -6.14
CA SER A 151 -11.80 -3.15 -7.15
C SER A 151 -10.98 -4.37 -6.72
N VAL A 152 -10.90 -4.60 -5.42
CA VAL A 152 -10.11 -5.69 -4.81
C VAL A 152 -11.01 -6.88 -4.46
N ILE A 153 -12.23 -6.60 -4.03
CA ILE A 153 -13.26 -7.57 -3.65
C ILE A 153 -14.54 -7.22 -4.43
N PRO A 154 -14.75 -7.82 -5.62
CA PRO A 154 -15.96 -7.59 -6.41
C PRO A 154 -17.23 -7.88 -5.62
N GLY A 155 -18.21 -6.98 -5.72
CA GLY A 155 -19.47 -7.08 -4.97
C GLY A 155 -19.41 -6.59 -3.52
N ALA A 156 -18.25 -6.16 -3.02
CA ALA A 156 -18.14 -5.57 -1.69
C ALA A 156 -19.04 -4.33 -1.54
N ASN A 157 -19.78 -4.23 -0.44
CA ASN A 157 -20.57 -3.05 -0.10
C ASN A 157 -20.28 -2.62 1.35
N PRO A 158 -19.06 -2.12 1.60
CA PRO A 158 -18.62 -1.81 2.95
C PRO A 158 -19.38 -0.61 3.54
N THR A 159 -19.74 -0.71 4.81
CA THR A 159 -20.29 0.44 5.54
C THR A 159 -19.17 1.30 6.14
N VAL A 160 -19.55 2.50 6.57
CA VAL A 160 -18.68 3.46 7.27
C VAL A 160 -18.12 2.86 8.56
N SER A 161 -18.99 2.25 9.35
CA SER A 161 -18.60 1.59 10.60
C SER A 161 -17.62 0.45 10.34
N GLU A 162 -17.80 -0.29 9.25
CA GLU A 162 -16.89 -1.37 8.88
C GLU A 162 -15.50 -0.87 8.50
N LEU A 163 -15.39 0.15 7.63
CA LEU A 163 -14.07 0.62 7.16
C LEU A 163 -13.39 1.56 8.14
N LEU A 164 -14.13 2.48 8.74
CA LEU A 164 -13.59 3.57 9.54
C LEU A 164 -13.82 3.41 11.05
N GLY A 165 -14.66 2.47 11.48
CA GLY A 165 -15.00 2.31 12.90
C GLY A 165 -15.83 3.48 13.46
N ILE A 166 -16.38 4.32 12.57
CA ILE A 166 -17.18 5.50 12.92
C ILE A 166 -18.66 5.12 12.97
N GLU A 167 -19.32 5.41 14.08
CA GLU A 167 -20.77 5.27 14.22
C GLU A 167 -21.54 6.40 13.52
N ARG A 168 -22.83 6.16 13.23
CA ARG A 168 -23.69 7.06 12.44
C ARG A 168 -23.73 8.55 12.86
N PRO A 169 -23.55 8.99 14.13
CA PRO A 169 -23.58 10.43 14.44
C PRO A 169 -22.46 11.27 13.79
N LEU A 170 -21.32 10.67 13.42
CA LEU A 170 -20.23 11.35 12.70
C LEU A 170 -20.27 11.12 11.18
N ALA A 171 -21.19 10.28 10.69
CA ALA A 171 -21.36 10.00 9.26
C ALA A 171 -21.64 11.24 8.38
N PRO A 172 -22.27 12.33 8.86
CA PRO A 172 -22.45 13.54 8.05
C PRO A 172 -21.14 14.25 7.61
N LEU A 173 -19.96 13.79 8.05
CA LEU A 173 -18.66 14.38 7.72
C LEU A 173 -17.77 13.45 6.87
N LEU A 174 -18.35 12.46 6.18
CA LEU A 174 -17.62 11.37 5.50
C LEU A 174 -16.90 11.72 4.20
N ALA A 175 -16.56 12.99 4.00
CA ALA A 175 -15.99 13.44 2.73
C ALA A 175 -16.88 13.02 1.54
N ASP A 176 -18.19 13.15 1.71
CA ASP A 176 -19.22 12.84 0.73
C ASP A 176 -19.52 14.00 -0.21
N GLY A 177 -18.97 15.20 0.08
CA GLY A 177 -19.19 16.39 -0.73
C GLY A 177 -20.53 17.07 -0.46
N VAL A 178 -21.27 16.62 0.56
CA VAL A 178 -22.55 17.22 0.97
C VAL A 178 -22.33 18.13 2.17
N VAL A 179 -22.74 19.39 2.03
CA VAL A 179 -22.59 20.38 3.09
C VAL A 179 -23.90 20.48 3.86
N GLY A 180 -24.09 19.57 4.81
CA GLY A 180 -25.18 19.64 5.79
C GLY A 180 -24.81 20.42 7.06
N PRO A 181 -25.73 20.50 8.05
CA PRO A 181 -25.49 21.25 9.29
C PRO A 181 -24.20 20.89 10.03
N ALA A 182 -23.83 19.60 10.05
CA ALA A 182 -22.57 19.14 10.64
C ALA A 182 -21.34 19.67 9.88
N THR A 183 -21.36 19.62 8.54
CA THR A 183 -20.30 20.17 7.69
C THR A 183 -20.19 21.69 7.87
N TRP A 184 -21.31 22.39 7.98
CA TRP A 184 -21.32 23.83 8.24
C TRP A 184 -20.74 24.18 9.62
N ALA A 185 -21.16 23.47 10.67
CA ALA A 185 -20.63 23.65 12.01
C ALA A 185 -19.12 23.41 12.05
N MET A 186 -18.67 22.31 11.42
CA MET A 186 -17.25 21.99 11.27
C MET A 186 -16.49 23.10 10.55
N LEU A 187 -16.95 23.54 9.37
CA LEU A 187 -16.29 24.59 8.60
C LEU A 187 -16.25 25.91 9.37
N ASN A 188 -17.33 26.28 10.07
CA ASN A 188 -17.38 27.47 10.90
C ASN A 188 -16.35 27.40 12.03
N GLN A 189 -16.23 26.26 12.70
CA GLN A 189 -15.24 26.06 13.75
C GLN A 189 -13.81 26.20 13.22
N VAL A 190 -13.44 25.48 12.15
CA VAL A 190 -12.06 25.48 11.64
C VAL A 190 -11.65 26.76 10.92
N THR A 191 -12.62 27.61 10.52
CA THR A 191 -12.35 28.90 9.86
C THR A 191 -12.51 30.12 10.78
N GLY A 192 -12.72 29.90 12.09
CA GLY A 192 -12.89 30.97 13.08
C GLY A 192 -14.21 31.75 12.93
N LEU A 193 -15.24 31.11 12.38
CA LEU A 193 -16.58 31.66 12.14
C LEU A 193 -17.65 31.02 13.05
N ALA A 194 -17.24 30.48 14.21
CA ALA A 194 -18.06 29.67 15.12
C ALA A 194 -19.35 30.36 15.64
N GLY A 195 -19.49 31.68 15.47
CA GLY A 195 -20.69 32.45 15.85
C GLY A 195 -21.70 32.70 14.72
N ARG A 196 -21.50 32.16 13.50
CA ARG A 196 -22.48 32.26 12.41
C ARG A 196 -23.51 31.13 12.49
N SER A 197 -24.79 31.44 12.25
CA SER A 197 -25.92 30.49 12.31
C SER A 197 -25.64 29.19 11.55
N ALA A 198 -26.00 28.07 12.17
CA ALA A 198 -25.97 26.72 11.58
C ALA A 198 -27.16 26.46 10.63
N GLU A 199 -28.12 27.39 10.50
CA GLU A 199 -29.24 27.35 9.55
C GLU A 199 -28.78 27.66 8.11
N GLN A 200 -27.66 27.07 7.69
CA GLN A 200 -27.20 27.16 6.31
C GLN A 200 -27.80 26.01 5.50
N PRO A 201 -28.19 26.24 4.23
CA PRO A 201 -28.86 25.23 3.42
C PRO A 201 -27.95 24.03 3.17
N VAL A 202 -28.55 22.87 2.89
CA VAL A 202 -27.80 21.70 2.45
C VAL A 202 -27.29 21.95 1.02
N LEU A 203 -25.98 21.99 0.83
CA LEU A 203 -25.37 22.18 -0.49
C LEU A 203 -24.77 20.88 -1.03
N ARG A 204 -24.80 20.74 -2.35
CA ARG A 204 -24.18 19.66 -3.14
C ARG A 204 -23.85 20.18 -4.53
N ARG A 205 -23.12 19.39 -5.33
CA ARG A 205 -22.78 19.74 -6.72
C ARG A 205 -24.01 20.25 -7.48
N GLY A 206 -23.84 21.35 -8.21
CA GLY A 206 -24.89 22.03 -8.97
C GLY A 206 -25.63 23.12 -8.19
N ALA A 207 -25.39 23.26 -6.88
CA ALA A 207 -25.88 24.42 -6.13
C ALA A 207 -25.17 25.71 -6.61
N GLN A 208 -25.90 26.81 -6.65
CA GLN A 208 -25.38 28.12 -7.07
C GLN A 208 -25.84 29.24 -6.13
N GLY A 209 -25.18 30.38 -6.22
CA GLY A 209 -25.56 31.62 -5.54
C GLY A 209 -24.85 31.84 -4.21
N GLU A 210 -25.44 32.70 -3.37
CA GLU A 210 -24.74 33.25 -2.21
C GLU A 210 -24.28 32.18 -1.21
N ALA A 211 -25.10 31.17 -0.95
CA ALA A 211 -24.73 30.08 -0.05
C ALA A 211 -23.51 29.29 -0.54
N ALA A 212 -23.40 29.05 -1.85
CA ALA A 212 -22.24 28.39 -2.46
C ALA A 212 -21.00 29.31 -2.42
N ALA A 213 -21.15 30.62 -2.65
CA ALA A 213 -20.06 31.58 -2.48
C ALA A 213 -19.56 31.63 -1.02
N GLN A 214 -20.47 31.61 -0.05
CA GLN A 214 -20.15 31.57 1.38
C GLN A 214 -19.43 30.28 1.79
N LEU A 215 -19.79 29.13 1.20
CA LEU A 215 -19.05 27.88 1.34
C LEU A 215 -17.63 28.01 0.78
N GLN A 216 -17.51 28.50 -0.45
CA GLN A 216 -16.23 28.68 -1.14
C GLN A 216 -15.29 29.62 -0.38
N VAL A 217 -15.79 30.70 0.24
CA VAL A 217 -14.98 31.56 1.12
C VAL A 217 -14.35 30.78 2.26
N ARG A 218 -15.09 29.86 2.90
CA ARG A 218 -14.56 29.00 3.97
C ARG A 218 -13.52 28.03 3.44
N LEU A 219 -13.78 27.40 2.30
CA LEU A 219 -12.82 26.49 1.65
C LEU A 219 -11.54 27.22 1.22
N LYS A 220 -11.66 28.46 0.74
CA LYS A 220 -10.52 29.33 0.40
C LYS A 220 -9.68 29.67 1.62
N ARG A 221 -10.29 29.95 2.78
CA ARG A 221 -9.56 30.13 4.05
C ARG A 221 -8.77 28.90 4.48
N LEU A 222 -9.22 27.70 4.10
CA LEU A 222 -8.51 26.44 4.33
C LEU A 222 -7.46 26.13 3.24
N ASN A 223 -7.23 27.07 2.30
CA ASN A 223 -6.38 26.90 1.13
C ASN A 223 -6.75 25.69 0.27
N LEU A 224 -8.05 25.40 0.16
CA LEU A 224 -8.56 24.26 -0.62
C LEU A 224 -9.04 24.65 -2.03
N ILE A 225 -9.31 25.93 -2.27
CA ILE A 225 -9.68 26.48 -3.58
C ILE A 225 -9.08 27.88 -3.76
N GLY A 226 -8.91 28.31 -5.02
CA GLY A 226 -8.37 29.63 -5.37
C GLY A 226 -9.43 30.71 -5.64
N THR A 227 -10.60 30.32 -6.15
CA THR A 227 -11.66 31.24 -6.60
C THR A 227 -12.93 31.12 -5.76
N VAL A 228 -13.74 32.17 -5.80
CA VAL A 228 -15.09 32.21 -5.23
C VAL A 228 -15.98 32.78 -6.34
N ASP A 229 -16.74 31.92 -7.00
CA ASP A 229 -17.62 32.24 -8.13
C ASP A 229 -19.10 32.02 -7.80
N GLY A 230 -19.41 31.41 -6.65
CA GLY A 230 -20.77 31.08 -6.27
C GLY A 230 -21.31 29.80 -6.92
N ASP A 231 -20.48 29.05 -7.63
CA ASP A 231 -20.87 27.80 -8.29
C ASP A 231 -20.29 26.58 -7.56
N PHE A 232 -21.18 25.70 -7.07
CA PHE A 232 -20.76 24.41 -6.50
C PHE A 232 -20.45 23.43 -7.65
N GLY A 233 -19.33 23.66 -8.33
CA GLY A 233 -18.82 22.80 -9.39
C GLY A 233 -17.93 21.65 -8.86
N PRO A 234 -17.29 20.88 -9.77
CA PRO A 234 -16.41 19.77 -9.41
C PRO A 234 -15.27 20.16 -8.47
N ALA A 235 -14.68 21.34 -8.66
CA ALA A 235 -13.59 21.83 -7.81
C ALA A 235 -14.07 22.12 -6.37
N THR A 236 -15.25 22.72 -6.22
CA THR A 236 -15.84 22.97 -4.90
C THR A 236 -16.20 21.66 -4.20
N GLU A 237 -16.77 20.70 -4.91
CA GLU A 237 -17.07 19.36 -4.35
C GLU A 237 -15.81 18.67 -3.83
N ALA A 238 -14.74 18.63 -4.64
CA ALA A 238 -13.47 18.03 -4.24
C ALA A 238 -12.89 18.71 -3.00
N ALA A 239 -13.00 20.04 -2.90
CA ALA A 239 -12.56 20.80 -1.74
C ALA A 239 -13.40 20.53 -0.48
N VAL A 240 -14.73 20.40 -0.60
CA VAL A 240 -15.60 19.98 0.52
C VAL A 240 -15.21 18.59 1.00
N LYS A 241 -15.08 17.62 0.09
CA LYS A 241 -14.65 16.25 0.41
C LYS A 241 -13.33 16.26 1.17
N LYS A 242 -12.33 17.01 0.69
CA LYS A 242 -11.03 17.17 1.36
C LYS A 242 -11.12 17.83 2.74
N ALA A 243 -11.97 18.83 2.93
CA ALA A 243 -12.18 19.46 4.24
C ALA A 243 -12.79 18.48 5.25
N GLN A 244 -13.83 17.76 4.82
CA GLN A 244 -14.51 16.72 5.60
C GLN A 244 -13.56 15.57 5.96
N ALA A 245 -12.73 15.10 5.01
CA ALA A 245 -11.75 14.03 5.24
C ALA A 245 -10.68 14.45 6.26
N ARG A 246 -10.16 15.68 6.14
CA ARG A 246 -9.21 16.25 7.12
C ARG A 246 -9.80 16.26 8.52
N TYR A 247 -11.09 16.58 8.66
CA TYR A 247 -11.74 16.70 9.96
C TYR A 247 -12.08 15.33 10.58
N THR A 248 -12.54 14.37 9.77
CA THR A 248 -12.83 13.00 10.25
C THR A 248 -11.58 12.14 10.36
N GLY A 249 -10.42 12.64 9.92
CA GLY A 249 -9.14 11.94 9.98
C GLY A 249 -8.93 10.89 8.89
N GLY A 250 -9.82 10.80 7.88
CA GLY A 250 -9.63 10.09 6.62
C GLY A 250 -8.80 8.79 6.71
N GLY A 251 -7.63 8.81 6.06
CA GLY A 251 -6.67 7.69 6.04
C GLY A 251 -6.10 7.32 7.40
N ARG A 252 -5.89 8.28 8.31
CA ARG A 252 -5.47 7.97 9.69
C ARG A 252 -6.51 7.12 10.41
N VAL A 253 -7.79 7.48 10.32
CA VAL A 253 -8.86 6.70 10.96
C VAL A 253 -9.04 5.35 10.31
N PHE A 254 -8.98 5.29 8.96
CA PHE A 254 -8.94 4.02 8.25
C PHE A 254 -7.81 3.12 8.77
N ARG A 255 -6.57 3.64 8.88
CA ARG A 255 -5.43 2.86 9.37
C ARG A 255 -5.63 2.40 10.81
N GLN A 256 -6.13 3.27 11.69
CA GLN A 256 -6.39 2.92 13.09
C GLN A 256 -7.45 1.82 13.24
N ASN A 257 -8.40 1.74 12.30
CA ASN A 257 -9.45 0.72 12.30
C ASN A 257 -9.10 -0.53 11.47
N LEU A 258 -7.98 -0.54 10.74
CA LEU A 258 -7.68 -1.57 9.75
C LEU A 258 -7.74 -3.00 10.29
N ASN A 259 -7.20 -3.24 11.49
CA ASN A 259 -7.19 -4.59 12.11
C ASN A 259 -8.57 -5.02 12.65
N LYS A 260 -9.51 -4.08 12.78
CA LYS A 260 -10.88 -4.32 13.24
C LYS A 260 -11.86 -4.42 12.06
N ASN A 261 -11.50 -3.82 10.93
CA ASN A 261 -12.27 -3.84 9.70
C ASN A 261 -12.58 -5.29 9.24
N PRO A 262 -13.85 -5.69 9.09
CA PRO A 262 -14.21 -7.04 8.64
C PRO A 262 -13.67 -7.40 7.26
N TRP A 263 -13.38 -6.40 6.42
CA TRP A 263 -12.77 -6.55 5.11
C TRP A 263 -11.26 -6.75 5.15
N ASN A 264 -10.65 -6.76 6.34
CA ASN A 264 -9.20 -6.96 6.51
C ASN A 264 -8.85 -7.81 7.74
N ASN A 265 -9.82 -8.58 8.27
CA ASN A 265 -9.63 -9.42 9.46
C ASN A 265 -10.14 -10.87 9.30
N GLY A 266 -10.29 -11.31 8.05
CA GLY A 266 -10.73 -12.66 7.68
C GLY A 266 -12.24 -12.88 7.65
N LYS A 267 -13.08 -11.87 7.99
CA LYS A 267 -14.54 -12.02 7.94
C LYS A 267 -15.15 -11.83 6.55
N LYS A 268 -14.60 -10.88 5.77
CA LYS A 268 -15.13 -10.47 4.46
C LYS A 268 -14.05 -10.34 3.39
N GLY A 269 -12.84 -10.81 3.68
CA GLY A 269 -11.70 -10.75 2.79
C GLY A 269 -10.50 -10.00 3.37
N ILE A 270 -9.55 -9.71 2.48
CA ILE A 270 -8.34 -8.97 2.78
C ILE A 270 -8.04 -7.89 1.73
N LEU A 271 -7.77 -6.68 2.21
CA LEU A 271 -7.45 -5.49 1.40
C LEU A 271 -5.94 -5.30 1.30
N CYS A 272 -5.25 -5.21 2.44
CA CYS A 272 -3.85 -4.81 2.55
C CYS A 272 -3.22 -5.32 3.85
N LEU A 273 -1.88 -5.22 3.93
CA LEU A 273 -1.07 -5.51 5.10
C LEU A 273 -1.55 -4.71 6.32
N ALA A 274 -2.02 -5.41 7.36
CA ALA A 274 -2.56 -4.82 8.59
C ALA A 274 -1.50 -4.78 9.72
N GLN A 275 -0.39 -5.50 9.51
CA GLN A 275 0.62 -5.74 10.53
C GLN A 275 1.34 -4.45 10.96
N GLN A 276 1.70 -4.41 12.25
CA GLN A 276 2.42 -3.27 12.85
C GLN A 276 3.90 -3.29 12.51
N PHE A 277 4.45 -4.47 12.24
CA PHE A 277 5.83 -4.71 11.83
C PHE A 277 5.84 -5.04 10.33
N ASN A 278 7.00 -4.97 9.66
CA ASN A 278 7.13 -5.31 8.23
C ASN A 278 6.34 -4.38 7.30
N THR A 279 6.44 -3.08 7.55
CA THR A 279 5.71 -2.03 6.83
C THR A 279 6.57 -1.41 5.72
N LEU A 280 5.95 -0.72 4.77
CA LEU A 280 6.67 0.03 3.73
C LEU A 280 7.69 1.02 4.34
N PRO A 281 7.34 1.83 5.38
CA PRO A 281 8.32 2.66 6.07
C PRO A 281 9.54 1.91 6.59
N PHE A 282 9.34 0.71 7.14
CA PHE A 282 10.43 -0.11 7.65
C PHE A 282 11.34 -0.64 6.53
N LEU A 283 10.78 -0.98 5.36
CA LEU A 283 11.58 -1.32 4.18
C LEU A 283 12.50 -0.17 3.75
N PHE A 284 11.98 1.07 3.72
CA PHE A 284 12.78 2.26 3.42
C PHE A 284 13.90 2.47 4.45
N GLU A 285 13.56 2.39 5.73
CA GLU A 285 14.52 2.55 6.83
C GLU A 285 15.64 1.51 6.73
N LEU A 286 15.28 0.24 6.57
CA LEU A 286 16.21 -0.87 6.54
C LEU A 286 17.16 -0.80 5.33
N VAL A 287 16.61 -0.55 4.12
CA VAL A 287 17.43 -0.39 2.91
C VAL A 287 18.42 0.77 3.08
N SER A 288 17.98 1.87 3.70
CA SER A 288 18.86 3.02 3.93
C SER A 288 19.98 2.72 4.92
N GLN A 289 19.65 2.27 6.13
CA GLN A 289 20.64 1.98 7.18
C GLN A 289 21.63 0.89 6.77
N CYS A 290 21.16 -0.14 6.06
CA CYS A 290 22.02 -1.22 5.56
C CYS A 290 22.80 -0.86 4.29
N SER A 291 22.58 0.32 3.72
CA SER A 291 23.40 0.84 2.62
C SER A 291 24.50 1.79 3.10
N VAL A 292 24.64 2.02 4.42
CA VAL A 292 25.82 2.68 5.00
C VAL A 292 27.01 1.73 4.87
N PRO A 293 28.08 2.07 4.12
CA PRO A 293 29.19 1.15 3.88
C PRO A 293 29.92 0.77 5.17
N ARG A 294 30.06 -0.53 5.44
CA ARG A 294 30.77 -1.08 6.60
C ARG A 294 31.81 -2.10 6.13
N PRO A 295 32.97 -1.67 5.60
CA PRO A 295 33.96 -2.57 4.98
C PRO A 295 34.56 -3.57 5.96
N GLN A 296 34.47 -3.30 7.27
CA GLN A 296 34.99 -4.17 8.32
C GLN A 296 34.05 -5.31 8.72
N ILE A 297 32.80 -5.31 8.24
CA ILE A 297 31.77 -6.28 8.60
C ILE A 297 31.33 -7.01 7.34
N ARG A 298 31.28 -8.35 7.38
CA ARG A 298 30.76 -9.13 6.26
C ARG A 298 29.28 -8.77 6.05
N PRO A 299 28.78 -8.63 4.80
CA PRO A 299 27.39 -8.28 4.53
C PRO A 299 26.36 -9.10 5.33
N GLN A 300 26.61 -10.40 5.51
CA GLN A 300 25.74 -11.32 6.26
C GLN A 300 25.65 -11.00 7.76
N GLN A 301 26.58 -10.24 8.30
CA GLN A 301 26.66 -9.87 9.72
C GLN A 301 26.12 -8.46 10.00
N VAL A 302 25.86 -7.65 8.97
CA VAL A 302 25.41 -6.26 9.13
C VAL A 302 24.08 -6.18 9.89
N CYS A 303 23.15 -7.10 9.62
CA CYS A 303 21.87 -7.14 10.31
C CYS A 303 21.98 -7.31 11.83
N ALA A 304 23.06 -7.94 12.32
CA ALA A 304 23.29 -8.14 13.75
C ALA A 304 24.10 -6.99 14.40
N THR A 305 24.42 -5.93 13.64
CA THR A 305 25.24 -4.82 14.11
C THR A 305 24.40 -3.75 14.79
N GLN A 306 24.95 -3.11 15.83
CA GLN A 306 24.29 -1.98 16.49
C GLN A 306 24.07 -0.80 15.54
N GLY A 307 22.94 -0.10 15.72
CA GLY A 307 22.57 1.05 14.88
C GLY A 307 21.96 0.67 13.54
N VAL A 308 21.60 -0.60 13.35
CA VAL A 308 20.77 -1.06 12.24
C VAL A 308 19.48 -1.61 12.84
N ASN A 309 18.34 -1.06 12.42
CA ASN A 309 17.01 -1.51 12.81
C ASN A 309 16.64 -2.77 12.04
N CYS A 310 17.39 -3.84 12.28
CA CYS A 310 17.30 -5.12 11.60
C CYS A 310 17.05 -6.24 12.61
N VAL A 311 16.22 -7.21 12.26
CA VAL A 311 15.95 -8.39 13.09
C VAL A 311 16.53 -9.64 12.41
N PRO A 312 17.68 -10.18 12.86
CA PRO A 312 18.38 -11.29 12.19
C PRO A 312 17.57 -12.60 12.05
N SER A 313 16.57 -12.82 12.90
CA SER A 313 15.71 -14.00 12.81
C SER A 313 14.73 -13.96 11.64
N ARG A 314 14.42 -12.76 11.13
CA ARG A 314 13.46 -12.59 10.04
C ARG A 314 14.02 -13.06 8.71
N SER A 315 13.14 -13.46 7.80
CA SER A 315 13.56 -13.80 6.44
C SER A 315 13.94 -12.56 5.61
N SER A 316 13.23 -11.45 5.77
CA SER A 316 13.45 -10.20 5.01
C SER A 316 14.75 -9.50 5.38
N ASP A 317 14.92 -9.22 6.67
CA ASP A 317 15.83 -8.17 7.11
C ASP A 317 17.30 -8.47 6.77
N PRO A 318 17.84 -9.67 7.06
CA PRO A 318 19.18 -10.04 6.64
C PRO A 318 19.35 -10.07 5.11
N ASN A 319 18.32 -10.47 4.33
CA ASN A 319 18.42 -10.48 2.86
C ASN A 319 18.47 -9.06 2.29
N VAL A 320 17.62 -8.16 2.79
CA VAL A 320 17.64 -6.73 2.45
C VAL A 320 18.99 -6.12 2.82
N CYS A 321 19.49 -6.40 4.02
CA CYS A 321 20.76 -5.84 4.47
C CYS A 321 21.96 -6.36 3.71
N VAL A 322 22.01 -7.65 3.39
CA VAL A 322 23.07 -8.22 2.54
C VAL A 322 23.04 -7.56 1.16
N ALA A 323 21.86 -7.43 0.55
CA ALA A 323 21.74 -6.83 -0.77
C ALA A 323 22.18 -5.35 -0.78
N ALA A 324 21.67 -4.54 0.16
CA ALA A 324 22.03 -3.13 0.30
C ALA A 324 23.53 -2.94 0.56
N GLN A 325 24.09 -3.71 1.50
CA GLN A 325 25.51 -3.63 1.85
C GLN A 325 26.39 -4.04 0.68
N ASN A 326 26.03 -5.09 -0.07
CA ASN A 326 26.78 -5.50 -1.26
C ASN A 326 26.87 -4.37 -2.28
N GLN A 327 25.78 -3.66 -2.55
CA GLN A 327 25.82 -2.50 -3.45
C GLN A 327 26.67 -1.37 -2.87
N ALA A 328 26.53 -1.09 -1.57
CA ALA A 328 27.26 -0.03 -0.90
C ALA A 328 28.78 -0.23 -0.92
N LEU A 329 29.25 -1.46 -0.67
CA LEU A 329 30.66 -1.84 -0.72
C LEU A 329 31.24 -1.83 -2.15
N LEU A 330 30.40 -2.08 -3.16
CA LEU A 330 30.75 -1.91 -4.57
C LEU A 330 30.78 -0.44 -5.01
N GLY A 331 30.60 0.52 -4.09
CA GLY A 331 30.59 1.94 -4.41
C GLY A 331 29.40 2.34 -5.28
N ARG A 332 28.26 1.65 -5.13
CA ARG A 332 27.02 1.94 -5.86
C ARG A 332 26.04 2.69 -4.97
N ALA A 333 25.37 3.67 -5.55
CA ALA A 333 24.18 4.28 -4.99
C ALA A 333 22.96 3.44 -5.35
N LEU A 334 21.97 3.41 -4.46
CA LEU A 334 20.75 2.65 -4.67
C LEU A 334 19.51 3.40 -4.22
N SER A 335 18.36 3.03 -4.76
CA SER A 335 17.05 3.52 -4.34
C SER A 335 16.03 2.41 -4.47
N LEU A 336 14.93 2.46 -3.73
CA LEU A 336 13.78 1.62 -4.05
C LEU A 336 13.25 2.02 -5.43
N ARG A 337 12.81 1.04 -6.23
CA ARG A 337 12.23 1.30 -7.54
C ARG A 337 10.80 1.85 -7.38
N ASP A 338 10.39 2.77 -8.24
CA ASP A 338 8.99 3.18 -8.37
C ASP A 338 8.18 2.18 -9.21
N PRO A 339 6.96 1.80 -8.78
CA PRO A 339 6.38 2.06 -7.46
C PRO A 339 7.08 1.30 -6.34
N ALA A 340 7.37 1.99 -5.22
CA ALA A 340 8.00 1.36 -4.06
C ALA A 340 7.04 0.35 -3.42
N ARG A 341 7.38 -0.94 -3.50
CA ARG A 341 6.51 -2.02 -3.03
C ARG A 341 7.27 -3.31 -2.76
N ILE A 342 6.57 -4.23 -2.13
CA ILE A 342 6.89 -5.65 -2.13
C ILE A 342 5.98 -6.33 -3.17
N ARG A 343 6.53 -7.20 -3.98
CA ARG A 343 5.81 -7.96 -5.02
C ARG A 343 5.93 -9.45 -4.76
N ILE A 344 4.87 -10.18 -5.10
CA ILE A 344 4.84 -11.64 -5.07
C ILE A 344 5.62 -12.14 -6.28
N LEU A 345 6.66 -12.92 -6.05
CA LEU A 345 7.56 -13.42 -7.10
C LEU A 345 7.10 -14.76 -7.63
N GLU A 346 6.90 -15.72 -6.72
CA GLU A 346 6.58 -17.11 -7.08
C GLU A 346 5.99 -17.87 -5.89
N LEU A 347 5.36 -18.98 -6.19
CA LEU A 347 5.09 -20.06 -5.25
C LEU A 347 6.13 -21.17 -5.43
N GLN A 348 6.91 -21.39 -4.39
CA GLN A 348 7.93 -22.44 -4.33
C GLN A 348 7.32 -23.83 -4.06
N GLY A 349 8.14 -24.87 -4.21
CA GLY A 349 7.76 -26.25 -3.91
C GLY A 349 7.45 -27.09 -5.16
N ILE A 350 7.15 -28.36 -4.94
CA ILE A 350 6.84 -29.33 -5.98
C ILE A 350 5.32 -29.43 -6.11
N TRP A 351 4.78 -28.82 -7.16
CA TRP A 351 3.36 -28.80 -7.44
C TRP A 351 2.99 -29.93 -8.39
N ARG A 352 1.93 -30.67 -8.05
CA ARG A 352 1.35 -31.69 -8.95
C ARG A 352 -0.16 -31.58 -9.02
N LEU A 353 -0.72 -31.72 -10.22
CA LEU A 353 -2.15 -31.84 -10.47
C LEU A 353 -2.43 -33.26 -10.95
N ASN A 354 -3.24 -34.03 -10.22
CA ASN A 354 -3.54 -35.44 -10.54
C ASN A 354 -2.27 -36.31 -10.71
N GLY A 355 -1.22 -36.01 -9.95
CA GLY A 355 0.06 -36.74 -9.98
C GLY A 355 1.08 -36.21 -11.00
N GLU A 356 0.67 -35.40 -11.97
CA GLU A 356 1.57 -34.80 -12.96
C GLU A 356 2.19 -33.50 -12.43
N ARG A 357 3.48 -33.29 -12.66
CA ARG A 357 4.17 -32.06 -12.22
C ARG A 357 3.66 -30.88 -13.05
N VAL A 358 3.25 -29.82 -12.37
CA VAL A 358 2.79 -28.58 -12.98
C VAL A 358 3.67 -27.42 -12.54
N ASP A 359 3.89 -26.46 -13.44
CA ASP A 359 4.47 -25.18 -13.06
C ASP A 359 3.33 -24.20 -12.77
N VAL A 360 3.18 -23.83 -11.50
CA VAL A 360 2.13 -22.90 -11.06
C VAL A 360 2.50 -21.44 -11.32
N ASN A 361 3.73 -21.13 -11.71
CA ASN A 361 4.21 -19.76 -11.89
C ASN A 361 4.18 -19.29 -13.37
N VAL A 362 3.79 -20.15 -14.31
CA VAL A 362 3.76 -19.84 -15.76
C VAL A 362 2.35 -19.52 -16.23
N ALA A 363 2.22 -18.46 -17.04
CA ALA A 363 0.96 -18.09 -17.67
C ALA A 363 0.53 -19.14 -18.73
N PRO A 364 -0.77 -19.49 -18.83
CA PRO A 364 -1.24 -20.50 -19.77
C PRO A 364 -1.00 -20.02 -21.20
N THR A 365 -0.04 -20.64 -21.89
CA THR A 365 0.20 -20.41 -23.32
C THR A 365 -0.69 -21.36 -24.13
N GLY A 366 -1.32 -20.83 -25.19
CA GLY A 366 -2.36 -21.51 -25.97
C GLY A 366 -1.87 -22.75 -26.70
N GLY A 367 -1.90 -23.89 -26.03
CA GLY A 367 -1.52 -25.18 -26.58
C GLY A 367 -1.51 -26.28 -25.52
N ARG A 368 -2.71 -26.73 -25.12
CA ARG A 368 -2.96 -27.86 -24.19
C ARG A 368 -2.70 -27.60 -22.68
N GLN A 369 -3.78 -27.13 -22.04
CA GLN A 369 -4.38 -27.66 -20.79
C GLN A 369 -3.56 -27.70 -19.48
N THR A 370 -3.07 -26.56 -19.00
CA THR A 370 -3.08 -26.34 -17.54
C THR A 370 -3.82 -25.03 -17.25
N PRO A 371 -4.92 -25.04 -16.49
CA PRO A 371 -5.53 -23.79 -16.03
C PRO A 371 -4.49 -23.03 -15.21
N ALA A 372 -4.48 -21.70 -15.30
CA ALA A 372 -3.75 -20.87 -14.36
C ALA A 372 -4.28 -21.16 -12.93
N ILE A 373 -3.56 -22.01 -12.19
CA ILE A 373 -3.91 -22.40 -10.81
C ILE A 373 -3.64 -21.22 -9.88
N TRP A 374 -2.60 -20.45 -10.21
CA TRP A 374 -2.18 -19.24 -9.54
C TRP A 374 -2.25 -18.07 -10.52
N SER A 375 -2.65 -16.91 -10.02
CA SER A 375 -2.69 -15.69 -10.83
C SER A 375 -2.21 -14.51 -10.01
N LEU A 376 -1.45 -13.62 -10.67
CA LEU A 376 -1.03 -12.34 -10.13
C LEU A 376 -1.91 -11.22 -10.69
N SER A 377 -2.18 -10.21 -9.88
CA SER A 377 -2.96 -9.04 -10.23
C SER A 377 -2.44 -7.84 -9.44
N ARG A 378 -2.97 -6.64 -9.72
CA ARG A 378 -2.61 -5.40 -8.99
C ARG A 378 -1.09 -5.13 -9.01
N GLY A 379 -0.47 -5.27 -10.19
CA GLY A 379 0.99 -5.12 -10.31
C GLY A 379 1.78 -6.08 -9.42
N GLU A 380 1.37 -7.36 -9.37
CA GLU A 380 2.01 -8.42 -8.56
C GLU A 380 1.89 -8.22 -7.04
N GLN A 381 0.97 -7.35 -6.58
CA GLN A 381 0.70 -7.15 -5.16
C GLN A 381 -0.45 -8.00 -4.63
N ARG A 382 -1.24 -8.61 -5.50
CA ARG A 382 -2.32 -9.52 -5.11
C ARG A 382 -2.27 -10.78 -5.92
N ALA A 383 -2.38 -11.92 -5.25
CA ALA A 383 -2.38 -13.21 -5.90
C ALA A 383 -3.54 -14.08 -5.43
N VAL A 384 -4.01 -14.96 -6.31
CA VAL A 384 -5.10 -15.90 -6.02
C VAL A 384 -4.69 -17.29 -6.46
N LEU A 385 -4.64 -18.22 -5.51
CA LEU A 385 -4.48 -19.66 -5.75
C LEU A 385 -5.85 -20.31 -5.74
N ARG A 386 -6.20 -21.00 -6.84
CA ARG A 386 -7.41 -21.81 -6.95
C ARG A 386 -7.14 -23.21 -6.41
N ASN A 387 -7.97 -23.66 -5.47
CA ASN A 387 -7.85 -25.00 -4.91
C ASN A 387 -8.61 -26.02 -5.79
N LEU A 388 -7.90 -26.54 -6.81
CA LEU A 388 -8.42 -27.54 -7.73
C LEU A 388 -8.36 -28.96 -7.11
N PRO A 389 -9.36 -29.82 -7.34
CA PRO A 389 -9.28 -31.23 -6.97
C PRO A 389 -8.02 -31.90 -7.55
N GLY A 390 -7.33 -32.69 -6.73
CA GLY A 390 -6.10 -33.41 -7.12
C GLY A 390 -4.83 -32.56 -7.15
N LEU A 391 -4.90 -31.27 -6.78
CA LEU A 391 -3.74 -30.43 -6.58
C LEU A 391 -3.01 -30.80 -5.28
N THR A 392 -1.70 -30.99 -5.38
CA THR A 392 -0.82 -31.30 -4.26
C THR A 392 0.41 -30.40 -4.26
N LEU A 393 0.89 -30.09 -3.05
CA LEU A 393 2.11 -29.34 -2.77
C LEU A 393 3.05 -30.22 -1.96
N ASP A 394 4.26 -30.44 -2.47
CA ASP A 394 5.28 -31.31 -1.87
C ASP A 394 4.75 -32.72 -1.55
N GLY A 395 3.82 -33.22 -2.38
CA GLY A 395 3.21 -34.54 -2.24
C GLY A 395 2.01 -34.61 -1.28
N ALA A 396 1.62 -33.50 -0.65
CA ALA A 396 0.44 -33.43 0.22
C ALA A 396 -0.73 -32.68 -0.46
N PRO A 397 -1.99 -33.12 -0.28
CA PRO A 397 -3.16 -32.31 -0.67
C PRO A 397 -3.18 -30.97 0.07
N ILE A 398 -3.69 -29.93 -0.60
CA ILE A 398 -3.87 -28.61 0.02
C ILE A 398 -5.10 -28.64 0.92
N THR A 399 -4.87 -28.57 2.23
CA THR A 399 -5.90 -28.62 3.27
C THR A 399 -5.98 -27.34 4.10
N SER A 400 -4.96 -26.48 4.01
CA SER A 400 -4.87 -25.25 4.79
C SER A 400 -4.10 -24.18 4.01
N GLY A 401 -4.38 -22.89 4.24
CA GLY A 401 -3.62 -21.84 3.56
C GLY A 401 -2.22 -21.67 4.15
N ALA A 402 -2.02 -22.06 5.41
CA ALA A 402 -0.74 -22.19 6.06
C ALA A 402 0.30 -23.01 5.27
N GLN A 403 -0.14 -24.08 4.60
CA GLN A 403 0.73 -24.91 3.77
C GLN A 403 1.30 -24.14 2.58
N VAL A 404 0.46 -23.30 1.95
CA VAL A 404 0.80 -22.53 0.76
C VAL A 404 1.56 -21.26 1.12
N ALA A 405 1.14 -20.56 2.18
CA ALA A 405 1.75 -19.31 2.65
C ALA A 405 3.27 -19.42 2.77
N ARG A 406 3.78 -20.52 3.35
CA ARG A 406 5.23 -20.77 3.50
C ARG A 406 6.02 -20.88 2.20
N LYS A 407 5.33 -21.07 1.08
CA LYS A 407 5.93 -21.19 -0.24
C LYS A 407 5.93 -19.88 -1.00
N VAL A 408 5.30 -18.83 -0.47
CA VAL A 408 5.27 -17.53 -1.11
C VAL A 408 6.65 -16.88 -1.00
N GLN A 409 7.31 -16.69 -2.13
CA GLN A 409 8.47 -15.83 -2.23
C GLN A 409 8.02 -14.43 -2.65
N VAL A 410 8.55 -13.43 -1.96
CA VAL A 410 8.35 -12.02 -2.28
C VAL A 410 9.68 -11.32 -2.53
N GLY A 411 9.63 -10.11 -3.06
CA GLY A 411 10.80 -9.26 -3.14
C GLY A 411 10.49 -7.79 -3.33
N ALA A 412 11.53 -6.98 -3.17
CA ALA A 412 11.52 -5.57 -3.51
C ALA A 412 12.55 -5.31 -4.62
N ASP A 413 12.20 -4.40 -5.53
CA ASP A 413 13.12 -3.96 -6.57
C ASP A 413 13.87 -2.71 -6.12
N ILE A 414 15.17 -2.70 -6.36
CA ILE A 414 16.04 -1.53 -6.20
C ILE A 414 16.58 -1.09 -7.56
N LEU A 415 16.75 0.21 -7.71
CA LEU A 415 17.57 0.82 -8.75
C LEU A 415 18.99 0.96 -8.24
N VAL A 416 19.99 0.62 -9.04
CA VAL A 416 21.40 0.73 -8.68
C VAL A 416 22.21 1.40 -9.78
N VAL A 417 23.13 2.29 -9.37
CA VAL A 417 24.11 2.97 -10.24
C VAL A 417 25.45 3.10 -9.54
N PRO A 418 26.59 3.16 -10.26
CA PRO A 418 27.86 3.56 -9.67
C PRO A 418 27.76 4.97 -9.06
N THR A 419 28.33 5.18 -7.86
CA THR A 419 28.34 6.52 -7.23
C THR A 419 29.14 7.54 -8.06
N SER A 420 30.17 7.11 -8.79
CA SER A 420 30.89 7.92 -9.78
C SER A 420 30.00 8.42 -10.92
N GLY A 421 28.87 7.74 -11.16
CA GLY A 421 27.85 8.12 -12.13
C GLY A 421 26.94 9.25 -11.66
N LEU A 422 27.01 9.68 -10.39
CA LEU A 422 26.24 10.80 -9.87
C LEU A 422 27.03 12.12 -10.00
N LYS A 423 26.30 13.19 -10.29
CA LYS A 423 26.77 14.57 -10.17
C LYS A 423 26.82 14.93 -8.68
N VAL A 424 27.89 15.62 -8.29
CA VAL A 424 28.09 16.12 -6.93
C VAL A 424 27.01 17.12 -6.56
#